data_AF-G0M9U6-F1
#
_entry.id   AF-G0M9U6-F1
#
_cell.length_a   1.000
_cell.length_b   1.000
_cell.length_c   1.000
_cell.angle_alpha   90.00
_cell.angle_beta   90.00
_cell.angle_gamma   90.00
#
_symmetry.space_group_name_H-M   'P 1'
#
loop_
_entity.id
_entity.type
_entity.pdbx_description
1 polymer ?
#
loop_
_entity_poly.entity_id
_entity_poly.type
_entity_poly.pdbx_seq_one_letter_code
_entity_poly.pdbx_strand_id
1 'polypeptide(L)'
;MPNFLYQSFVLLAFSIYFCYSAPLNVTTPTTCDSAAEMAKAQKCYPMMMEFGNKTVELAALDMKINDTRLLSMMKLCKDLKACLNSSCHFEESMKKDVRIACDGIALKNTYFMECLTKIKTGTPNLVQYTCLAHSSDQMFTTKKWCTKSVFRGVCGERSLNNFDRHCRIMVRLFGLADKDGDDEDDE
;
A
#
# COMPACT_ATOMS: atom_id res chain seq x y z
N MET A 1 59.35 -11.44 -43.89
CA MET A 1 58.12 -10.99 -43.21
C MET A 1 57.36 -12.22 -42.70
N PRO A 2 57.51 -12.60 -41.42
CA PRO A 2 56.73 -13.67 -40.82
C PRO A 2 56.21 -13.25 -39.44
N ASN A 3 55.04 -12.61 -39.34
CA ASN A 3 54.47 -12.29 -38.02
C ASN A 3 52.92 -12.19 -37.99
N PHE A 4 52.23 -12.41 -39.11
CA PHE A 4 50.77 -12.28 -39.15
C PHE A 4 50.00 -13.57 -38.84
N LEU A 5 50.64 -14.74 -39.01
CA LEU A 5 49.98 -16.04 -38.83
C LEU A 5 49.94 -16.50 -37.37
N TYR A 6 50.87 -16.04 -36.53
CA TYR A 6 50.96 -16.47 -35.13
C TYR A 6 49.89 -15.83 -34.24
N GLN A 7 49.54 -14.55 -34.48
CA GLN A 7 48.48 -13.88 -33.71
C GLN A 7 47.07 -14.39 -34.02
N SER A 8 46.82 -14.88 -35.23
CA SER A 8 45.49 -15.41 -35.61
C SER A 8 45.18 -16.76 -34.96
N PHE A 9 46.20 -17.59 -34.69
CA PHE A 9 46.01 -18.89 -34.04
C PHE A 9 45.75 -18.79 -32.53
N VAL A 10 46.31 -17.78 -31.85
CA VAL A 10 46.11 -17.59 -30.40
C VAL A 10 44.67 -17.14 -30.09
N LEU A 11 44.06 -16.32 -30.95
CA LEU A 11 42.67 -15.85 -30.75
C LEU A 11 41.63 -16.96 -30.98
N LEU A 12 41.89 -17.89 -31.89
CA LEU A 12 41.01 -19.06 -32.09
C LEU A 12 41.07 -20.01 -30.90
N ALA A 13 42.24 -20.24 -30.29
CA ALA A 13 42.36 -21.11 -29.12
C ALA A 13 41.61 -20.57 -27.88
N PHE A 14 41.57 -19.24 -27.69
CA PHE A 14 40.82 -18.62 -26.58
C PHE A 14 39.30 -18.70 -26.76
N SER A 15 38.79 -18.68 -28.00
CA SER A 15 37.36 -18.83 -28.27
C SER A 15 36.81 -20.23 -28.00
N ILE A 16 37.65 -21.27 -28.11
CA ILE A 16 37.23 -22.67 -27.91
C ILE A 16 37.28 -23.05 -26.42
N TYR A 17 38.16 -22.41 -25.62
CA TYR A 17 38.30 -22.72 -24.19
C TYR A 17 37.13 -22.19 -23.34
N PHE A 18 36.45 -21.12 -23.77
CA PHE A 18 35.25 -20.59 -23.09
C PHE A 18 33.93 -21.22 -23.58
N CYS A 19 33.99 -22.16 -24.53
CA CYS A 19 32.84 -22.99 -24.92
C CYS A 19 32.72 -24.29 -24.12
N TYR A 20 33.38 -24.40 -22.95
CA TYR A 20 32.84 -25.26 -21.90
C TYR A 20 31.56 -24.61 -21.39
N SER A 21 30.46 -24.94 -22.07
CA SER A 21 29.12 -24.77 -21.55
C SER A 21 29.08 -25.43 -20.18
N ALA A 22 29.18 -24.63 -19.12
CA ALA A 22 28.63 -25.00 -17.82
C ALA A 22 27.20 -25.50 -18.11
N PRO A 23 26.76 -26.61 -17.51
CA PRO A 23 25.36 -26.97 -17.62
C PRO A 23 24.56 -25.77 -17.12
N LEU A 24 23.86 -25.09 -18.03
CA LEU A 24 22.74 -24.26 -17.63
C LEU A 24 21.82 -25.25 -16.93
N ASN A 25 21.80 -25.20 -15.59
CA ASN A 25 20.61 -25.61 -14.87
C ASN A 25 19.53 -24.69 -15.43
N VAL A 26 18.85 -25.16 -16.47
CA VAL A 26 17.62 -24.56 -16.98
C VAL A 26 16.67 -24.72 -15.82
N THR A 27 16.64 -23.69 -14.96
CA THR A 27 15.47 -23.40 -14.16
C THR A 27 14.39 -23.25 -15.21
N THR A 28 13.53 -24.26 -15.33
CA THR A 28 12.30 -24.18 -16.13
C THR A 28 11.71 -22.80 -15.87
N PRO A 29 11.40 -21.99 -16.91
CA PRO A 29 10.84 -20.66 -16.71
C PRO A 29 9.69 -20.81 -15.74
N THR A 30 9.78 -20.12 -14.60
CA THR A 30 8.63 -20.08 -13.72
C THR A 30 7.50 -19.45 -14.54
N THR A 31 6.26 -19.89 -14.34
CA THR A 31 5.11 -19.40 -15.13
C THR A 31 5.01 -17.86 -15.12
N CYS A 32 5.56 -17.22 -14.08
CA CYS A 32 5.64 -15.78 -13.86
C CYS A 32 6.67 -15.05 -14.74
N ASP A 33 7.68 -15.73 -15.29
CA ASP A 33 8.68 -15.15 -16.18
C ASP A 33 8.21 -15.15 -17.65
N SER A 34 7.02 -15.67 -17.92
CA SER A 34 6.49 -15.73 -19.28
C SER A 34 6.18 -14.33 -19.83
N ALA A 35 6.38 -14.14 -21.14
CA ALA A 35 6.04 -12.89 -21.81
C ALA A 35 4.55 -12.49 -21.63
N ALA A 36 3.66 -13.48 -21.49
CA ALA A 36 2.25 -13.25 -21.21
C ALA A 36 2.02 -12.66 -19.81
N GLU A 37 2.71 -13.17 -18.78
CA GLU A 37 2.64 -12.63 -17.42
C GLU A 37 3.29 -11.24 -17.31
N MET A 38 4.42 -11.03 -17.98
CA MET A 38 5.04 -9.70 -18.08
C MET A 38 4.11 -8.68 -18.75
N ALA A 39 3.40 -9.06 -19.82
CA ALA A 39 2.44 -8.19 -20.48
C ALA A 39 1.24 -7.84 -19.59
N LYS A 40 0.82 -8.72 -18.67
CA LYS A 40 -0.20 -8.39 -17.66
C LYS A 40 0.34 -7.38 -16.66
N ALA A 41 1.55 -7.60 -16.14
CA ALA A 41 2.19 -6.66 -15.22
C ALA A 41 2.35 -5.26 -15.83
N GLN A 42 2.76 -5.21 -17.10
CA GLN A 42 2.98 -3.95 -17.81
C GLN A 42 1.71 -3.09 -17.94
N LYS A 43 0.54 -3.71 -17.98
CA LYS A 43 -0.75 -3.00 -18.00
C LYS A 43 -1.08 -2.30 -16.67
N CYS A 44 -0.48 -2.75 -15.56
CA CYS A 44 -0.75 -2.18 -14.24
C CYS A 44 0.12 -0.94 -13.94
N TYR A 45 1.30 -0.80 -14.54
CA TYR A 45 2.20 0.32 -14.26
C TYR A 45 1.57 1.71 -14.51
N PRO A 46 0.84 1.97 -15.61
CA PRO A 46 0.16 3.25 -15.78
C PRO A 46 -0.85 3.54 -14.66
N MET A 47 -1.59 2.52 -14.19
CA MET A 47 -2.53 2.67 -13.07
C MET A 47 -1.80 2.96 -11.75
N MET A 48 -0.63 2.35 -11.52
CA MET A 48 0.19 2.63 -10.36
C MET A 48 0.70 4.07 -10.35
N MET A 49 1.17 4.57 -11.50
CA MET A 49 1.63 5.96 -11.64
C MET A 49 0.48 6.95 -11.42
N GLU A 50 -0.69 6.69 -12.01
CA GLU A 50 -1.89 7.48 -11.77
C GLU A 50 -2.28 7.47 -10.28
N PHE A 51 -2.23 6.29 -9.65
CA PHE A 51 -2.52 6.11 -8.24
C PHE A 51 -1.56 6.89 -7.34
N GLY A 52 -0.26 6.82 -7.61
CA GLY A 52 0.74 7.59 -6.88
C GLY A 52 0.48 9.10 -6.96
N ASN A 53 0.27 9.63 -8.17
CA ASN A 53 0.04 11.05 -8.39
C ASN A 53 -1.24 11.54 -7.70
N LYS A 54 -2.36 10.83 -7.89
CA LYS A 54 -3.63 11.20 -7.25
C LYS A 54 -3.58 11.11 -5.73
N THR A 55 -2.82 10.16 -5.18
CA THR A 55 -2.66 10.06 -3.72
C THR A 55 -1.99 11.31 -3.14
N VAL A 56 -0.96 11.83 -3.81
CA VAL A 56 -0.28 13.07 -3.41
C VAL A 56 -1.21 14.27 -3.49
N GLU A 57 -1.95 14.42 -4.60
CA GLU A 57 -2.93 15.50 -4.75
C GLU A 57 -3.98 15.49 -3.64
N LEU A 58 -4.50 14.30 -3.30
CA LEU A 58 -5.50 14.12 -2.26
C LEU A 58 -4.94 14.26 -0.84
N ALA A 59 -3.63 14.28 -0.64
CA ALA A 59 -3.06 14.55 0.68
C ALA A 59 -3.20 16.03 1.09
N ALA A 60 -3.25 16.93 0.11
CA ALA A 60 -3.26 18.38 0.32
C ALA A 60 -4.67 18.99 0.43
N LEU A 61 -5.72 18.19 0.29
CA LEU A 61 -7.10 18.67 0.13
C LEU A 61 -7.99 18.27 1.30
N ASP A 62 -8.76 19.24 1.80
CA ASP A 62 -9.89 18.99 2.68
C ASP A 62 -11.01 18.32 1.86
N MET A 63 -11.16 17.01 2.06
CA MET A 63 -12.21 16.23 1.41
C MET A 63 -13.42 16.08 2.30
N LYS A 64 -14.59 16.23 1.67
CA LYS A 64 -15.88 15.92 2.28
C LYS A 64 -16.28 14.50 1.90
N ILE A 65 -17.17 13.92 2.71
CA ILE A 65 -17.83 12.67 2.35
C ILE A 65 -18.54 12.84 1.00
N ASN A 66 -18.40 11.84 0.13
CA ASN A 66 -18.87 11.78 -1.24
C ASN A 66 -18.22 12.79 -2.20
N ASP A 67 -17.02 13.30 -1.89
CA ASP A 67 -16.23 14.05 -2.87
C ASP A 67 -15.94 13.18 -4.10
N THR A 68 -16.30 13.69 -5.28
CA THR A 68 -16.16 12.96 -6.55
C THR A 68 -14.72 12.55 -6.86
N ARG A 69 -13.74 13.34 -6.42
CA ARG A 69 -12.30 13.03 -6.59
C ARG A 69 -11.92 11.83 -5.74
N LEU A 70 -12.45 11.75 -4.52
CA LEU A 70 -12.24 10.62 -3.63
C LEU A 70 -12.92 9.35 -4.17
N LEU A 71 -14.14 9.47 -4.69
CA LEU A 71 -14.85 8.35 -5.32
C LEU A 71 -14.11 7.84 -6.57
N SER A 72 -13.55 8.73 -7.39
CA SER A 72 -12.68 8.36 -8.51
C SER A 72 -11.46 7.58 -8.05
N MET A 73 -10.84 8.00 -6.94
CA MET A 73 -9.68 7.33 -6.38
C MET A 73 -10.02 5.94 -5.82
N MET A 74 -11.18 5.80 -5.17
CA MET A 74 -11.67 4.50 -4.70
C MET A 74 -11.92 3.53 -5.87
N LYS A 75 -12.38 4.05 -7.03
CA LYS A 75 -12.49 3.25 -8.25
C LYS A 75 -11.12 2.81 -8.76
N LEU A 76 -10.15 3.74 -8.87
CA LEU A 76 -8.78 3.42 -9.28
C LEU A 76 -8.14 2.38 -8.36
N CYS A 77 -8.39 2.46 -7.06
CA CYS A 77 -8.01 1.44 -6.09
C CYS A 77 -8.55 0.04 -6.41
N LYS A 78 -9.83 -0.07 -6.78
CA LYS A 78 -10.44 -1.35 -7.16
C LYS A 78 -9.77 -1.91 -8.41
N ASP A 79 -9.60 -1.07 -9.43
CA ASP A 79 -9.04 -1.45 -10.72
C ASP A 79 -7.57 -1.85 -10.57
N LEU A 80 -6.78 -1.09 -9.80
CA LEU A 80 -5.38 -1.38 -9.53
C LEU A 80 -5.22 -2.68 -8.73
N LYS A 81 -5.99 -2.90 -7.66
CA LYS A 81 -5.93 -4.17 -6.90
C LYS A 81 -6.24 -5.37 -7.79
N ALA A 82 -7.27 -5.27 -8.64
CA ALA A 82 -7.59 -6.33 -9.59
C ALA A 82 -6.45 -6.56 -10.59
N CYS A 83 -5.82 -5.48 -11.09
CA CYS A 83 -4.69 -5.58 -12.00
C CYS A 83 -3.49 -6.29 -11.34
N LEU A 84 -3.09 -5.85 -10.15
CA LEU A 84 -1.97 -6.44 -9.41
C LEU A 84 -2.20 -7.91 -9.07
N ASN A 85 -3.44 -8.29 -8.73
CA ASN A 85 -3.80 -9.68 -8.43
C ASN A 85 -3.83 -10.57 -9.68
N SER A 86 -3.95 -9.98 -10.88
CA SER A 86 -3.99 -10.75 -12.13
C SER A 86 -2.61 -11.24 -12.61
N SER A 87 -1.53 -10.73 -12.00
CA SER A 87 -0.15 -11.07 -12.34
C SER A 87 0.61 -11.56 -11.11
N CYS A 88 1.40 -12.62 -11.27
CA CYS A 88 2.30 -13.09 -10.23
C CYS A 88 3.68 -12.38 -10.22
N HIS A 89 3.88 -11.40 -11.10
CA HIS A 89 5.10 -10.57 -11.14
C HIS A 89 5.15 -9.56 -9.99
N PHE A 90 4.02 -9.24 -9.35
CA PHE A 90 3.98 -8.33 -8.22
C PHE A 90 4.12 -9.08 -6.90
N GLU A 91 5.10 -8.68 -6.12
CA GLU A 91 5.32 -9.20 -4.77
C GLU A 91 4.12 -8.91 -3.84
N GLU A 92 3.94 -9.77 -2.86
CA GLU A 92 2.84 -9.62 -1.90
C GLU A 92 3.01 -8.39 -0.99
N SER A 93 4.25 -8.00 -0.71
CA SER A 93 4.62 -6.75 -0.02
C SER A 93 4.00 -5.54 -0.72
N MET A 94 4.21 -5.44 -2.04
CA MET A 94 3.69 -4.35 -2.86
C MET A 94 2.15 -4.38 -2.94
N LYS A 95 1.54 -5.56 -3.06
CA LYS A 95 0.07 -5.70 -3.03
C LYS A 95 -0.49 -5.27 -1.67
N LYS A 96 0.18 -5.60 -0.58
CA LYS A 96 -0.18 -5.18 0.78
C LYS A 96 -0.11 -3.65 0.94
N ASP A 97 0.94 -3.01 0.44
CA ASP A 97 1.09 -1.55 0.50
C ASP A 97 -0.05 -0.84 -0.25
N VAL A 98 -0.40 -1.33 -1.44
CA VAL A 98 -1.55 -0.80 -2.20
C VAL A 98 -2.87 -1.03 -1.46
N ARG A 99 -3.06 -2.20 -0.83
CA ARG A 99 -4.25 -2.47 0.01
C ARG A 99 -4.35 -1.47 1.17
N ILE A 100 -3.28 -1.25 1.91
CA ILE A 100 -3.22 -0.30 3.03
C ILE A 100 -3.54 1.13 2.56
N ALA A 101 -2.91 1.57 1.47
CA ALA A 101 -3.17 2.89 0.89
C ALA A 101 -4.64 3.05 0.47
N CYS A 102 -5.22 2.02 -0.17
CA CYS A 102 -6.62 2.01 -0.57
C CYS A 102 -7.60 2.03 0.60
N ASP A 103 -7.30 1.32 1.68
CA ASP A 103 -8.10 1.38 2.91
C ASP A 103 -8.06 2.78 3.53
N GLY A 104 -6.90 3.45 3.51
CA GLY A 104 -6.79 4.85 3.95
C GLY A 104 -7.59 5.83 3.09
N ILE A 105 -7.60 5.63 1.76
CA ILE A 105 -8.43 6.42 0.84
C ILE A 105 -9.91 6.20 1.15
N ALA A 106 -10.35 4.95 1.31
CA ALA A 106 -11.74 4.66 1.66
C ALA A 106 -12.11 5.25 3.03
N LEU A 107 -11.19 5.23 3.99
CA LEU A 107 -11.40 5.80 5.32
C LEU A 107 -11.65 7.31 5.28
N LYS A 108 -11.01 8.05 4.36
CA LYS A 108 -11.30 9.49 4.15
C LYS A 108 -12.76 9.76 3.80
N ASN A 109 -13.47 8.78 3.24
CA ASN A 109 -14.89 8.89 2.88
C ASN A 109 -15.84 8.46 4.02
N THR A 110 -15.48 8.69 5.29
CA THR A 110 -16.26 8.23 6.45
C THR A 110 -16.46 9.32 7.49
N TYR A 111 -17.56 9.23 8.23
CA TYR A 111 -17.82 10.09 9.40
C TYR A 111 -16.76 9.94 10.50
N PHE A 112 -16.09 8.79 10.57
CA PHE A 112 -14.96 8.58 11.46
C PHE A 112 -13.81 9.55 11.15
N MET A 113 -13.39 9.61 9.87
CA MET A 113 -12.28 10.48 9.49
C MET A 113 -12.67 11.96 9.54
N GLU A 114 -13.91 12.30 9.18
CA GLU A 114 -14.45 13.65 9.37
C GLU A 114 -14.36 14.10 10.83
N CYS A 115 -14.81 13.23 11.75
CA CYS A 115 -14.73 13.49 13.19
C CYS A 115 -13.29 13.65 13.67
N LEU A 116 -12.40 12.76 13.21
CA LEU A 116 -10.99 12.82 13.56
C LEU A 116 -10.34 14.15 13.12
N THR A 117 -10.63 14.61 11.90
CA THR A 117 -10.17 15.91 11.40
C THR A 117 -10.72 17.06 12.25
N LYS A 118 -12.00 17.02 12.61
CA LYS A 118 -12.62 18.02 13.50
C LYS A 118 -11.93 18.08 14.87
N ILE A 119 -11.59 16.93 15.45
CA ILE A 119 -10.86 16.82 16.73
C ILE A 119 -9.44 17.38 16.58
N LYS A 120 -8.70 16.97 15.53
CA LYS A 120 -7.31 17.39 15.29
C LYS A 120 -7.14 18.88 15.01
N THR A 121 -8.11 19.49 14.33
CA THR A 121 -8.11 20.94 14.03
C THR A 121 -8.44 21.81 15.25
N GLY A 122 -8.69 21.20 16.42
CA GLY A 122 -8.94 21.93 17.67
C GLY A 122 -10.31 22.61 17.75
N THR A 123 -11.23 22.24 16.86
CA THR A 123 -12.59 22.81 16.86
C THR A 123 -13.37 22.51 18.16
N PRO A 124 -13.29 21.31 18.77
CA PRO A 124 -14.01 20.99 19.99
C PRO A 124 -13.15 21.17 21.26
N ASN A 125 -13.77 21.59 22.36
CA ASN A 125 -13.15 21.59 23.67
C ASN A 125 -13.01 20.14 24.19
N LEU A 126 -11.78 19.67 24.36
CA LEU A 126 -11.46 18.31 24.81
C LEU A 126 -11.12 18.22 26.31
N VAL A 127 -11.22 19.30 27.08
CA VAL A 127 -10.83 19.35 28.50
C VAL A 127 -11.54 18.30 29.35
N GLN A 128 -12.77 17.94 28.99
CA GLN A 128 -13.54 16.89 29.67
C GLN A 128 -13.04 15.45 29.40
N TYR A 129 -12.19 15.25 28.39
CA TYR A 129 -11.67 13.94 27.97
C TYR A 129 -10.22 13.75 28.38
N THR A 130 -9.96 13.78 29.69
CA THR A 130 -8.62 13.64 30.28
C THR A 130 -7.93 12.32 29.94
N CYS A 131 -8.69 11.28 29.56
CA CYS A 131 -8.13 9.98 29.20
C CYS A 131 -7.31 9.98 27.90
N LEU A 132 -7.47 10.96 27.01
CA LEU A 132 -6.61 11.15 25.82
C LEU A 132 -5.36 12.00 26.08
N ALA A 133 -5.17 12.52 27.30
CA ALA A 133 -4.00 13.33 27.62
C ALA A 133 -2.70 12.53 27.40
N HIS A 134 -1.76 13.15 26.68
CA HIS A 134 -0.38 12.72 26.46
C HIS A 134 -0.11 11.55 25.49
N SER A 135 -1.08 11.03 24.74
CA SER A 135 -0.81 9.94 23.78
C SER A 135 -1.78 9.85 22.59
N SER A 136 -1.51 10.61 21.52
CA SER A 136 -2.25 10.51 20.25
C SER A 136 -2.07 9.15 19.54
N ASP A 137 -0.94 8.50 19.80
CA ASP A 137 -0.56 7.17 19.32
C ASP A 137 -1.41 6.04 19.93
N GLN A 138 -1.97 6.25 21.12
CA GLN A 138 -2.80 5.25 21.81
C GLN A 138 -4.28 5.31 21.42
N MET A 139 -4.68 6.36 20.69
CA MET A 139 -6.07 6.64 20.35
C MET A 139 -6.73 5.51 19.56
N PHE A 140 -5.95 4.79 18.74
CA PHE A 140 -6.45 3.67 17.91
C PHE A 140 -6.06 2.29 18.45
N THR A 141 -5.28 2.23 19.53
CA THR A 141 -4.82 0.98 20.17
C THR A 141 -5.40 0.86 21.57
N THR A 142 -4.62 1.06 22.63
CA THR A 142 -5.01 0.79 24.02
C THR A 142 -6.07 1.76 24.57
N LYS A 143 -6.26 2.92 23.96
CA LYS A 143 -7.25 3.93 24.38
C LYS A 143 -8.48 4.00 23.46
N LYS A 144 -8.77 2.95 22.67
CA LYS A 144 -9.97 2.83 21.81
C LYS A 144 -11.27 3.24 22.53
N TRP A 145 -11.45 2.81 23.78
CA TRP A 145 -12.64 3.14 24.59
C TRP A 145 -12.81 4.65 24.82
N CYS A 146 -11.71 5.34 25.12
CA CYS A 146 -11.70 6.78 25.37
C CYS A 146 -11.97 7.54 24.07
N THR A 147 -11.35 7.10 22.98
CA THR A 147 -11.60 7.62 21.63
C THR A 147 -13.06 7.47 21.22
N LYS A 148 -13.70 6.31 21.48
CA LYS A 148 -15.15 6.13 21.26
C LYS A 148 -15.98 7.17 22.01
N SER A 149 -15.65 7.43 23.28
CA SER A 149 -16.35 8.44 24.09
C SER A 149 -16.18 9.87 23.55
N VAL A 150 -14.97 10.22 23.07
CA VAL A 150 -14.72 11.52 22.44
C VAL A 150 -15.50 11.65 21.13
N PHE A 151 -15.43 10.65 20.26
CA PHE A 151 -16.13 10.64 18.98
C PHE A 151 -17.64 10.77 19.17
N ARG A 152 -18.21 10.01 20.12
CA ARG A 152 -19.63 10.11 20.49
C ARG A 152 -20.01 11.52 20.92
N GLY A 153 -19.26 12.12 21.84
CA GLY A 153 -19.62 13.43 22.37
C GLY A 153 -19.38 14.60 21.41
N VAL A 154 -18.38 14.50 20.53
CA VAL A 154 -18.02 15.57 19.59
C VAL A 154 -18.79 15.50 18.27
N CYS A 155 -19.09 14.29 17.81
CA CYS A 155 -19.59 14.02 16.46
C CYS A 155 -20.85 13.16 16.42
N GLY A 156 -21.28 12.60 17.56
CA GLY A 156 -22.44 11.72 17.65
C GLY A 156 -22.17 10.29 17.18
N GLU A 157 -23.20 9.45 17.29
CA GLU A 157 -23.09 7.99 17.11
C GLU A 157 -22.65 7.57 15.70
N ARG A 158 -22.97 8.37 14.67
CA ARG A 158 -22.57 8.08 13.27
C ARG A 158 -21.07 7.95 13.07
N SER A 159 -20.29 8.68 13.88
CA SER A 159 -18.81 8.62 13.83
C SER A 159 -18.25 7.28 14.34
N LEU A 160 -19.07 6.47 15.02
CA LEU A 160 -18.71 5.17 15.57
C LEU A 160 -19.05 4.00 14.64
N ASN A 161 -19.68 4.25 13.49
CA ASN A 161 -19.96 3.21 12.51
C ASN A 161 -18.64 2.56 12.05
N ASN A 162 -18.53 1.24 12.24
CA ASN A 162 -17.32 0.46 11.96
C ASN A 162 -16.07 0.96 12.70
N PHE A 163 -16.22 1.56 13.89
CA PHE A 163 -15.14 2.19 14.64
C PHE A 163 -13.91 1.29 14.81
N ASP A 164 -14.09 0.05 15.26
CA ASP A 164 -12.96 -0.84 15.55
C ASP A 164 -12.20 -1.23 14.26
N ARG A 165 -12.93 -1.43 13.15
CA ARG A 165 -12.33 -1.63 11.82
C ARG A 165 -11.55 -0.39 11.37
N HIS A 166 -12.10 0.80 11.58
CA HIS A 166 -11.42 2.05 11.24
C HIS A 166 -10.16 2.26 12.09
N CYS A 167 -10.18 1.91 13.37
CA CYS A 167 -8.98 1.92 14.22
C CYS A 167 -7.90 0.98 13.69
N ARG A 168 -8.24 -0.25 13.29
CA ARG A 168 -7.26 -1.18 12.68
C ARG A 168 -6.65 -0.61 11.40
N ILE A 169 -7.44 0.05 10.55
CA ILE A 169 -6.91 0.73 9.37
C ILE A 169 -5.92 1.83 9.77
N MET A 170 -6.24 2.63 10.80
CA MET A 170 -5.35 3.68 11.30
C MET A 170 -4.05 3.11 11.87
N VAL A 171 -4.12 2.03 12.64
CA VAL A 171 -2.93 1.32 13.15
C VAL A 171 -2.02 0.89 12.01
N ARG A 172 -2.57 0.25 10.97
CA ARG A 172 -1.82 -0.16 9.78
C ARG A 172 -1.22 1.03 9.01
N LEU A 173 -1.99 2.11 8.83
CA LEU A 173 -1.53 3.32 8.13
C LEU A 173 -0.39 4.05 8.85
N PHE A 174 -0.42 4.10 10.18
CA PHE A 174 0.59 4.80 10.98
C PHE A 174 1.73 3.89 11.46
N GLY A 175 1.71 2.60 11.10
CA GLY A 175 2.69 1.63 11.58
C GLY A 175 2.72 1.51 13.10
N LEU A 176 1.56 1.66 13.76
CA LEU A 176 1.45 1.56 15.21
C LEU A 176 1.52 0.09 15.62
N ALA A 177 2.16 -0.22 16.74
CA ALA A 177 2.09 -1.55 17.33
C ALA A 177 0.69 -1.76 17.94
N ASP A 178 -0.12 -2.62 17.34
CA ASP A 178 -1.33 -3.12 18.01
C ASP A 178 -0.89 -4.10 19.10
N LYS A 179 -1.33 -3.88 20.33
CA LYS A 179 -1.13 -4.86 21.41
C LYS A 179 -2.36 -5.75 21.59
N ASP A 180 -3.43 -5.47 20.83
CA ASP A 180 -4.71 -6.18 20.89
C ASP A 180 -5.09 -6.70 19.49
N GLY A 181 -4.44 -7.80 19.05
CA GLY A 181 -4.95 -8.61 17.94
C GLY A 181 -3.95 -8.87 16.82
N ASP A 182 -3.05 -9.82 17.07
CA ASP A 182 -2.80 -10.84 16.07
C ASP A 182 -4.10 -11.64 15.88
N ASP A 183 -4.33 -12.11 14.66
CA ASP A 183 -5.43 -12.99 14.19
C ASP A 183 -6.55 -12.30 13.37
N GLU A 184 -6.73 -12.88 12.19
CA GLU A 184 -7.78 -12.66 11.17
C GLU A 184 -7.53 -11.57 10.10
N ASP A 185 -6.61 -11.87 9.19
CA ASP A 185 -6.69 -11.45 7.77
C ASP A 185 -6.48 -12.72 6.90
N ASP A 186 -7.47 -13.62 6.88
CA ASP A 186 -7.65 -14.67 5.86
C ASP A 186 -9.12 -14.65 5.40
N GLU A 187 -9.42 -13.86 4.36
CA GLU A 187 -10.36 -14.11 3.24
C GLU A 187 -10.54 -12.87 2.34
#